data_AF-A0A2K3LXF2-F1
#
_entry.id   AF-A0A2K3LXF2-F1
#
_cell.length_a   1.000
_cell.length_b   1.000
_cell.length_c   1.000
_cell.angle_alpha   90.00
_cell.angle_beta   90.00
_cell.angle_gamma   90.00
#
_symmetry.space_group_name_H-M   'P 1'
#
loop_
_entity.id
_entity.type
_entity.pdbx_description
1 polymer ?
#
loop_
_entity_poly.entity_id
_entity_poly.type
_entity_poly.pdbx_seq_one_letter_code
_entity_poly.pdbx_strand_id
1 'polypeptide(L)'
;ALKDAKSSLLSNIYTSVCENEKYELIKKRIEEIIDEDVLHARVPFVACTQQCFAVKAGIDGLLDISRRSFCETSEAIHNLANTYREDFKLPNLKLTFKNRQGFHFVIPQKNIQGKLPSKFIQVVKHGNNIHCSTLELASVSNLII
;
A
#
# COMPACT_ATOMS: atom_id res chain seq x y z
N ALA A 1 -33.06 4.00 -12.95
CA ALA A 1 -33.93 2.87 -12.63
C ALA A 1 -35.25 3.28 -11.94
N LEU A 2 -35.27 4.25 -11.00
CA LEU A 2 -36.50 4.63 -10.27
C LEU A 2 -37.37 5.71 -10.93
N LYS A 3 -36.85 6.44 -11.92
CA LYS A 3 -37.51 7.59 -12.58
C LYS A 3 -38.90 7.27 -13.14
N ASP A 4 -39.08 6.06 -13.68
CA ASP A 4 -40.31 5.62 -14.34
C ASP A 4 -41.12 4.63 -13.50
N ALA A 5 -40.89 4.59 -12.18
CA ALA A 5 -41.58 3.66 -11.30
C ALA A 5 -43.07 4.04 -11.16
N LYS A 6 -43.96 3.06 -11.39
CA LYS A 6 -45.42 3.25 -11.25
C LYS A 6 -45.91 3.26 -9.79
N SER A 7 -45.08 2.80 -8.86
CA SER A 7 -45.39 2.82 -7.43
C SER A 7 -45.26 4.25 -6.89
N SER A 8 -46.33 4.75 -6.26
CA SER A 8 -46.34 6.09 -5.65
C SER A 8 -45.24 6.27 -4.62
N LEU A 9 -44.95 5.23 -3.83
CA LEU A 9 -43.85 5.24 -2.87
C LEU A 9 -42.49 5.44 -3.56
N LEU A 10 -42.22 4.68 -4.62
CA LEU A 10 -40.94 4.75 -5.34
C LEU A 10 -40.77 6.07 -6.10
N SER A 11 -41.85 6.59 -6.69
CA SER A 11 -41.86 7.91 -7.33
C SER A 11 -41.54 9.01 -6.32
N ASN A 12 -42.14 8.96 -5.13
CA ASN A 12 -41.89 9.93 -4.07
C ASN A 12 -40.44 9.87 -3.58
N ILE A 13 -39.87 8.67 -3.44
CA ILE A 13 -38.44 8.50 -3.09
C ILE A 13 -37.55 9.09 -4.19
N TYR A 14 -37.87 8.85 -5.45
CA TYR A 14 -37.11 9.41 -6.57
C TYR A 14 -37.08 10.95 -6.54
N THR A 15 -38.24 11.60 -6.41
CA THR A 15 -38.32 13.07 -6.44
C THR A 15 -37.77 13.72 -5.17
N SER A 16 -37.99 13.12 -4.00
CA SER A 16 -37.53 13.71 -2.73
C SER A 16 -36.05 13.44 -2.41
N VAL A 17 -35.49 12.34 -2.92
CA VAL A 17 -34.13 11.90 -2.64
C VAL A 17 -33.31 11.90 -3.93
N CYS A 18 -33.61 11.01 -4.88
CA CYS A 18 -32.71 10.74 -6.01
C CYS A 18 -32.50 11.93 -6.97
N GLU A 19 -33.49 12.80 -7.19
CA GLU A 19 -33.36 14.00 -8.04
C GLU A 19 -32.65 15.17 -7.36
N ASN A 20 -32.11 14.97 -6.15
CA ASN A 20 -31.38 16.01 -5.46
C ASN A 20 -30.06 16.34 -6.17
N GLU A 21 -30.00 17.54 -6.77
CA GLU A 21 -28.83 18.06 -7.50
C GLU A 21 -27.53 18.05 -6.66
N LYS A 22 -27.64 18.04 -5.32
CA LYS A 22 -26.49 17.94 -4.43
C LYS A 22 -25.68 16.66 -4.67
N TYR A 23 -26.31 15.56 -5.07
CA TYR A 23 -25.57 14.32 -5.34
C TYR A 23 -24.66 14.43 -6.55
N GLU A 24 -25.12 15.08 -7.62
CA GLU A 24 -24.28 15.32 -8.80
C GLU A 24 -23.14 16.29 -8.46
N LEU A 25 -23.41 17.32 -7.66
CA LEU A 25 -22.37 18.23 -7.18
C LEU A 25 -21.32 17.51 -6.32
N ILE A 26 -21.74 16.66 -5.39
CA ILE A 26 -20.84 15.86 -4.54
C ILE A 26 -19.99 14.92 -5.41
N LYS A 27 -20.64 14.22 -6.36
CA LYS A 27 -19.96 13.32 -7.28
C LYS A 27 -18.89 14.07 -8.08
N LYS A 28 -19.25 15.21 -8.69
CA LYS A 28 -18.30 16.05 -9.45
C LYS A 28 -17.11 16.50 -8.58
N ARG A 29 -17.36 16.91 -7.33
CA ARG A 29 -16.28 17.28 -6.39
C ARG A 29 -15.35 16.12 -6.08
N ILE A 30 -15.88 14.90 -5.95
CA ILE A 30 -15.06 13.70 -5.77
C ILE A 30 -14.24 13.44 -7.04
N GLU A 31 -14.86 13.46 -8.22
CA GLU A 31 -14.20 13.21 -9.51
C GLU A 31 -13.14 14.25 -9.86
N GLU A 32 -13.27 15.49 -9.37
CA GLU A 32 -12.26 16.55 -9.52
C GLU A 32 -10.96 16.21 -8.76
N ILE A 33 -11.06 15.50 -7.63
CA ILE A 33 -9.96 15.33 -6.67
C ILE A 33 -9.44 13.90 -6.62
N ILE A 34 -10.30 12.90 -6.65
CA ILE A 34 -9.97 11.49 -6.46
C ILE A 34 -9.72 10.84 -7.83
N ASP A 35 -8.64 10.09 -7.91
CA ASP A 35 -8.28 9.34 -9.12
C ASP A 35 -9.23 8.15 -9.30
N GLU A 36 -9.74 7.99 -10.52
CA GLU A 36 -10.76 7.00 -10.87
C GLU A 36 -10.22 5.56 -10.90
N ASP A 37 -8.91 5.39 -11.05
CA ASP A 37 -8.25 4.09 -11.08
C ASP A 37 -7.91 3.56 -9.67
N VAL A 38 -8.21 4.34 -8.62
CA VAL A 38 -7.91 3.95 -7.24
C VAL A 38 -8.91 2.93 -6.74
N LEU A 39 -8.37 1.80 -6.27
CA LEU A 39 -9.15 0.66 -5.81
C LEU A 39 -8.84 0.34 -4.35
N HIS A 40 -9.87 -0.11 -3.63
CA HIS A 40 -9.67 -0.69 -2.31
C HIS A 40 -8.83 -1.97 -2.41
N ALA A 41 -7.67 -1.98 -1.75
CA ALA A 41 -6.81 -3.16 -1.67
C ALA A 41 -6.76 -3.73 -0.25
N ARG A 42 -6.70 -5.06 -0.16
CA ARG A 42 -6.56 -5.79 1.12
C ARG A 42 -5.11 -6.05 1.52
N VAL A 43 -4.21 -6.11 0.54
CA VAL A 43 -2.78 -6.34 0.80
C VAL A 43 -2.21 -5.05 1.41
N PRO A 44 -1.62 -5.09 2.62
CA PRO A 44 -1.25 -3.89 3.38
C PRO A 44 -0.45 -2.84 2.61
N PHE A 45 0.62 -3.24 1.92
CA PHE A 45 1.44 -2.29 1.16
C PHE A 45 0.70 -1.73 -0.06
N VAL A 46 -0.04 -2.59 -0.78
CA VAL A 46 -0.85 -2.15 -1.92
C VAL A 46 -1.93 -1.17 -1.46
N ALA A 47 -2.56 -1.41 -0.31
CA ALA A 47 -3.52 -0.49 0.28
C ALA A 47 -2.89 0.86 0.62
N CYS A 48 -1.69 0.86 1.19
CA CYS A 48 -0.91 2.06 1.45
C CYS A 48 -0.56 2.81 0.15
N THR A 49 -0.13 2.11 -0.90
CA THR A 49 0.11 2.71 -2.22
C THR A 49 -1.17 3.32 -2.81
N GLN A 50 -2.27 2.57 -2.82
CA GLN A 50 -3.57 3.07 -3.31
C GLN A 50 -4.02 4.34 -2.57
N GLN A 51 -3.77 4.42 -1.26
CA GLN A 51 -4.05 5.62 -0.47
C GLN A 51 -3.12 6.79 -0.82
N CYS A 52 -1.82 6.54 -1.00
CA CYS A 52 -0.84 7.57 -1.37
C CYS A 52 -1.18 8.23 -2.72
N PHE A 53 -1.72 7.45 -3.66
CA PHE A 53 -2.11 7.89 -5.00
C PHE A 53 -3.62 8.12 -5.15
N ALA A 54 -4.38 8.19 -4.05
CA ALA A 54 -5.83 8.35 -4.09
C ALA A 54 -6.28 9.68 -4.72
N VAL A 55 -5.53 10.75 -4.48
CA VAL A 55 -5.79 12.08 -5.05
C VAL A 55 -5.11 12.19 -6.41
N LYS A 56 -5.75 12.80 -7.41
CA LYS A 56 -5.15 13.02 -8.73
C LYS A 56 -3.82 13.80 -8.64
N ALA A 57 -2.92 13.56 -9.59
CA ALA A 57 -1.66 14.30 -9.69
C ALA A 57 -1.92 15.78 -10.00
N GLY A 58 -1.07 16.67 -9.49
CA GLY A 58 -1.15 18.12 -9.74
C GLY A 58 -2.18 18.87 -8.88
N ILE A 59 -2.92 18.17 -8.01
CA ILE A 59 -3.88 18.79 -7.08
C ILE A 59 -3.15 19.48 -5.91
N ASP A 60 -2.08 18.85 -5.39
CA ASP A 60 -1.26 19.40 -4.32
C ASP A 60 0.23 19.11 -4.61
N GLY A 61 1.01 20.17 -4.79
CA GLY A 61 2.41 20.05 -5.15
C GLY A 61 3.29 19.45 -4.06
N LEU A 62 2.93 19.60 -2.78
CA LEU A 62 3.68 19.02 -1.68
C LEU A 62 3.41 17.51 -1.61
N LEU A 63 2.16 17.09 -1.80
CA LEU A 63 1.76 15.70 -1.93
C LEU A 63 2.49 15.01 -3.10
N ASP A 64 2.62 15.68 -4.24
CA ASP A 64 3.35 15.15 -5.38
C ASP A 64 4.86 14.98 -5.12
N ILE A 65 5.46 15.88 -4.33
CA ILE A 65 6.84 15.70 -3.86
C ILE A 65 6.93 14.49 -2.91
N SER A 66 6.00 14.36 -1.96
CA SER A 66 5.96 13.22 -1.04
C SER A 66 5.76 11.88 -1.76
N ARG A 67 4.93 11.84 -2.81
CA ARG A 67 4.74 10.66 -3.67
C ARG A 67 6.02 10.22 -4.37
N ARG A 68 6.83 11.18 -4.84
CA ARG A 68 8.13 10.87 -5.43
C ARG A 68 9.05 10.21 -4.42
N SER A 69 9.17 10.80 -3.23
CA SER A 69 9.96 10.21 -2.14
C SER A 69 9.45 8.84 -1.72
N PHE A 70 8.13 8.62 -1.71
CA PHE A 70 7.54 7.30 -1.48
C PHE A 70 7.99 6.27 -2.52
N CYS A 71 7.92 6.62 -3.81
CA CYS A 71 8.36 5.75 -4.90
C CYS A 71 9.87 5.44 -4.82
N GLU A 72 10.71 6.46 -4.65
CA GLU A 72 12.16 6.33 -4.52
C GLU A 72 12.54 5.44 -3.33
N THR A 73 11.86 5.62 -2.20
CA THR A 73 12.11 4.81 -1.00
C THR A 73 11.66 3.36 -1.20
N SER A 74 10.48 3.15 -1.79
CA SER A 74 9.97 1.81 -2.11
C SER A 74 10.96 1.07 -3.03
N GLU A 75 11.44 1.74 -4.08
CA GLU A 75 12.44 1.19 -4.99
C GLU A 75 13.75 0.85 -4.26
N ALA A 76 14.26 1.75 -3.42
CA ALA A 76 15.46 1.51 -2.62
C ALA A 76 15.33 0.29 -1.69
N ILE A 77 14.16 0.08 -1.07
CA ILE A 77 13.88 -1.10 -0.24
C ILE A 77 13.90 -2.39 -1.09
N HIS A 78 13.27 -2.34 -2.27
CA HIS A 78 13.26 -3.48 -3.20
C HIS A 78 14.68 -3.81 -3.72
N ASN A 79 15.48 -2.79 -4.02
CA ASN A 79 16.87 -2.95 -4.42
C ASN A 79 17.73 -3.55 -3.29
N LEU A 80 17.55 -3.08 -2.04
CA LEU A 80 18.22 -3.66 -0.88
C LEU A 80 17.88 -5.16 -0.72
N ALA A 81 16.61 -5.53 -0.91
CA ALA A 81 16.21 -6.93 -0.90
C ALA A 81 16.92 -7.74 -1.99
N ASN A 82 17.05 -7.21 -3.20
CA ASN A 82 17.77 -7.87 -4.30
C ASN A 82 19.25 -8.08 -3.95
N THR A 83 19.94 -7.04 -3.48
CA THR A 83 21.34 -7.11 -3.02
C THR A 83 21.52 -8.20 -1.95
N TYR A 84 20.60 -8.30 -0.99
CA TYR A 84 20.69 -9.33 0.06
C TYR A 84 20.42 -10.75 -0.44
N ARG A 85 19.62 -10.94 -1.50
CA ARG A 85 19.47 -12.26 -2.12
C ARG A 85 20.79 -12.73 -2.73
N GLU A 86 21.53 -11.82 -3.33
CA GLU A 86 22.81 -12.09 -4.00
C GLU A 86 23.94 -12.28 -2.97
N ASP A 87 24.20 -11.26 -2.16
CA ASP A 87 25.33 -11.22 -1.21
C ASP A 87 25.31 -12.38 -0.21
N PHE A 88 24.12 -12.73 0.29
CA PHE A 88 23.95 -13.79 1.28
C PHE A 88 23.52 -15.13 0.68
N LYS A 89 23.41 -15.23 -0.66
CA LYS A 89 22.94 -16.43 -1.37
C LYS A 89 21.57 -16.92 -0.85
N LEU A 90 20.65 -15.99 -0.64
CA LEU A 90 19.30 -16.22 -0.13
C LEU A 90 18.24 -15.97 -1.22
N PRO A 91 18.17 -16.77 -2.30
CA PRO A 91 17.32 -16.48 -3.46
C PRO A 91 15.82 -16.42 -3.13
N ASN A 92 15.39 -17.07 -2.05
CA ASN A 92 13.99 -17.10 -1.60
C ASN A 92 13.69 -16.08 -0.47
N LEU A 93 14.59 -15.13 -0.19
CA LEU A 93 14.33 -14.06 0.77
C LEU A 93 13.17 -13.20 0.24
N LYS A 94 12.11 -13.11 1.04
CA LYS A 94 10.93 -12.30 0.75
C LYS A 94 11.00 -10.99 1.51
N LEU A 95 10.67 -9.91 0.83
CA LEU A 95 10.37 -8.63 1.45
C LEU A 95 8.87 -8.60 1.76
N THR A 96 8.48 -8.31 2.99
CA THR A 96 7.08 -8.29 3.41
C THR A 96 6.80 -7.03 4.23
N PHE A 97 5.60 -6.48 4.07
CA PHE A 97 5.13 -5.30 4.80
C PHE A 97 3.93 -5.63 5.68
N LYS A 98 3.89 -5.08 6.90
CA LYS A 98 2.73 -5.11 7.79
C LYS A 98 2.54 -3.74 8.43
N ASN A 99 1.29 -3.27 8.55
CA ASN A 99 0.97 -1.92 9.04
C ASN A 99 1.68 -1.52 10.36
N ARG A 100 1.79 -2.43 11.34
CA ARG A 100 2.44 -2.12 12.63
C ARG A 100 3.95 -2.35 12.66
N GLN A 101 4.46 -3.18 11.76
CA GLN A 101 5.87 -3.63 11.78
C GLN A 101 6.70 -2.98 10.68
N GLY A 102 6.06 -2.43 9.65
CA GLY A 102 6.71 -1.97 8.44
C GLY A 102 7.28 -3.12 7.61
N PHE A 103 8.31 -2.80 6.83
CA PHE A 103 9.04 -3.76 6.01
C PHE A 103 9.94 -4.66 6.87
N HIS A 104 9.94 -5.94 6.53
CA HIS A 104 10.84 -6.94 7.12
C HIS A 104 11.13 -8.04 6.11
N PHE A 105 12.20 -8.80 6.39
CA PHE A 105 12.58 -9.96 5.61
C PHE A 105 11.97 -11.23 6.17
N VAL A 106 11.60 -12.14 5.27
CA VAL A 106 11.18 -13.51 5.58
C VAL A 106 12.05 -14.47 4.79
N ILE A 107 12.79 -15.31 5.51
CA ILE A 107 13.74 -16.26 4.93
C ILE A 107 13.29 -17.68 5.29
N PRO A 108 13.06 -18.57 4.32
CA PRO A 108 12.78 -19.97 4.61
C PRO A 108 13.97 -20.61 5.34
N GLN A 109 13.73 -21.31 6.46
CA GLN A 109 14.81 -21.87 7.27
C GLN A 109 15.69 -22.86 6.49
N LYS A 110 15.09 -23.60 5.53
CA LYS A 110 15.81 -24.51 4.63
C LYS A 110 16.87 -23.83 3.75
N ASN A 111 16.75 -22.52 3.53
CA ASN A 111 17.70 -21.74 2.74
C ASN A 111 18.91 -21.29 3.55
N ILE A 112 18.90 -21.45 4.88
CA ILE A 112 20.00 -21.06 5.74
C ILE A 112 20.97 -22.23 5.85
N GLN A 113 22.10 -22.12 5.16
CA GLN A 113 23.20 -23.05 5.29
C GLN A 113 24.14 -22.56 6.39
N GLY A 114 24.01 -23.12 7.60
CA GLY A 114 24.81 -22.72 8.75
C GLY A 114 24.21 -21.59 9.57
N LYS A 115 25.02 -20.58 9.94
CA LYS A 115 24.56 -19.45 10.75
C LYS A 115 24.04 -18.32 9.87
N LEU A 116 22.94 -17.70 10.29
CA LEU A 116 22.42 -16.50 9.65
C LEU A 116 23.47 -15.37 9.80
N PRO A 117 23.74 -14.58 8.75
CA PRO A 117 24.67 -13.45 8.84
C PRO A 117 24.29 -12.47 9.97
N SER A 118 25.30 -11.93 10.67
CA SER A 118 25.12 -10.99 11.79
C SER A 118 24.47 -9.66 11.39
N LYS A 119 24.39 -9.39 10.08
CA LYS A 119 23.66 -8.26 9.50
C LYS A 119 22.17 -8.28 9.87
N PHE A 120 21.60 -9.48 10.01
CA PHE A 120 20.20 -9.67 10.34
C PHE A 120 19.97 -9.50 11.85
N ILE A 121 19.08 -8.59 12.20
CA ILE A 121 18.66 -8.26 13.56
C ILE A 121 17.18 -8.59 13.76
N GLN A 122 16.70 -8.50 15.00
CA GLN A 122 15.30 -8.77 15.35
C GLN A 122 14.82 -10.13 14.81
N VAL A 123 15.69 -11.14 14.93
CA VAL A 123 15.50 -12.46 14.34
C VAL A 123 14.48 -13.25 15.16
N VAL A 124 13.35 -13.58 14.53
CA VAL A 124 12.25 -14.36 15.12
C VAL A 124 11.97 -15.56 14.24
N LYS A 125 11.97 -16.76 14.82
CA LYS A 125 11.57 -17.99 14.13
C LYS A 125 10.06 -18.18 14.25
N HIS A 126 9.38 -18.43 13.14
CA HIS A 126 7.96 -18.71 13.11
C HIS A 126 7.65 -19.80 12.07
N GLY A 127 7.33 -21.00 12.55
CA GLY A 127 7.21 -22.18 11.71
C GLY A 127 8.50 -22.44 10.94
N ASN A 128 8.38 -22.63 9.62
CA ASN A 128 9.52 -22.91 8.72
C ASN A 128 10.21 -21.64 8.19
N ASN A 129 9.92 -20.47 8.76
CA ASN A 129 10.47 -19.19 8.31
C ASN A 129 11.18 -18.46 9.46
N ILE A 130 12.20 -17.69 9.08
CA ILE A 130 12.85 -16.69 9.91
C ILE A 130 12.37 -15.32 9.47
N HIS A 131 11.83 -14.55 10.39
CA HIS A 131 11.51 -13.13 10.23
C HIS A 131 12.64 -12.31 10.83
N CYS A 132 13.12 -11.31 10.11
CA CYS A 132 14.23 -10.46 10.57
C CYS A 132 14.21 -9.11 9.86
N SER A 133 15.02 -8.19 10.37
CA SER A 133 15.29 -6.88 9.74
C SER A 133 16.80 -6.64 9.65
N THR A 134 17.22 -5.51 9.10
CA THR A 134 18.59 -4.98 9.23
C THR A 134 18.54 -3.49 9.55
N LEU A 135 19.68 -2.92 9.98
CA LEU A 135 19.78 -1.49 10.23
C LEU A 135 19.53 -0.67 8.95
N GLU A 136 20.02 -1.16 7.82
CA GLU A 136 19.79 -0.56 6.49
C GLU A 136 18.31 -0.54 6.15
N LEU A 137 17.62 -1.69 6.33
CA LEU A 137 16.19 -1.78 6.04
C LEU A 137 15.40 -0.81 6.92
N ALA A 138 15.71 -0.76 8.22
CA ALA A 138 15.08 0.18 9.15
C ALA A 138 15.33 1.64 8.72
N SER A 139 16.58 1.97 8.38
CA SER A 139 16.99 3.31 7.94
C SER A 139 16.25 3.77 6.69
N VAL A 140 16.23 2.94 5.63
CA VAL A 140 15.55 3.30 4.39
C VAL A 140 14.03 3.35 4.57
N SER A 141 13.46 2.50 5.43
CA SER A 141 11.99 2.44 5.62
C SER A 141 11.38 3.61 6.40
N ASN A 142 12.20 4.42 7.09
CA ASN A 142 11.71 5.52 7.94
C ASN A 142 11.00 6.64 7.17
N LEU A 143 11.15 6.71 5.84
CA LEU A 143 10.52 7.73 5.00
C LEU A 143 9.09 7.36 4.54
N ILE A 144 8.59 6.17 4.88
CA ILE A 144 7.26 5.69 4.48
C ILE A 144 6.20 5.91 5.59
N ILE A 145 6.55 6.58 6.71
CA ILE A 145 5.63 6.83 7.84
C ILE A 145 5.29 8.32 7.95
#